data_AF-A0A940QKX9-F1
#
_entry.id   AF-A0A940QKX9-F1
#
_cell.length_a   1.000
_cell.length_b   1.000
_cell.length_c   1.000
_cell.angle_alpha   90.00
_cell.angle_beta   90.00
_cell.angle_gamma   90.00
#
_symmetry.space_group_name_H-M   'P 1'
#
loop_
_entity.id
_entity.type
_entity.pdbx_description
1 polymer ?
#
loop_
_entity_poly.entity_id
_entity_poly.type
_entity_poly.pdbx_seq_one_letter_code
_entity_poly.pdbx_strand_id
1 'polypeptide(L)'
;EKNEENKVIKLSITSDSNNIEITIQNRISESVLINGKLPETTKKDSQNHGLGMISITETLAKNNGIIDIYELDGWFVTDVIMRC
;
A
#
# COMPACT_ATOMS: atom_id res chain seq x y z
N GLU A 1 2.14 10.42 -25.51
CA GLU A 1 2.97 9.20 -25.35
C GLU A 1 2.94 8.77 -23.89
N LYS A 2 2.73 7.48 -23.59
CA LYS A 2 2.85 6.97 -22.21
C LYS A 2 4.34 6.82 -21.90
N ASN A 3 4.91 7.81 -21.22
CA ASN A 3 6.31 7.80 -20.84
C ASN A 3 6.54 6.71 -19.78
N GLU A 4 7.09 5.56 -20.17
CA GLU A 4 7.28 4.40 -19.29
C GLU A 4 8.44 4.59 -18.29
N GLU A 5 9.28 5.61 -18.49
CA GLU A 5 10.50 5.85 -17.71
C GLU A 5 10.23 6.22 -16.24
N ASN A 6 8.99 6.52 -15.86
CA ASN A 6 8.61 6.93 -14.50
C ASN A 6 7.84 5.86 -13.69
N LYS A 7 7.68 4.63 -14.20
CA LYS A 7 7.04 3.55 -13.44
C LYS A 7 8.04 2.90 -12.48
N VAL A 8 8.05 3.37 -11.23
CA VAL A 8 8.95 2.86 -10.20
C VAL A 8 8.14 2.34 -9.01
N ILE A 9 8.52 1.17 -8.52
CA ILE A 9 8.05 0.60 -7.25
C ILE A 9 9.28 0.45 -6.35
N LYS A 10 9.22 1.01 -5.13
CA LYS A 10 10.22 0.80 -4.08
C LYS A 10 9.63 -0.06 -2.99
N LEU A 11 10.42 -1.02 -2.52
CA LEU A 11 10.12 -1.86 -1.37
C LEU A 11 11.25 -1.67 -0.36
N SER A 12 10.90 -1.31 0.87
CA SER A 12 11.80 -1.28 2.01
C SER A 12 11.26 -2.23 3.08
N ILE A 13 12.17 -2.99 3.70
CA ILE A 13 11.86 -3.82 4.85
C ILE A 13 12.91 -3.49 5.90
N THR A 14 12.45 -2.97 7.03
CA THR A 14 13.24 -2.59 8.19
C THR A 14 12.77 -3.40 9.38
N SER A 15 13.66 -3.67 10.33
CA SER A 15 13.28 -4.33 11.57
C SER A 15 14.07 -3.79 12.74
N ASP A 16 13.41 -3.67 13.89
CA ASP A 16 14.04 -3.45 15.18
C ASP A 16 13.87 -4.69 16.07
N SER A 17 14.15 -4.58 17.36
CA SER A 17 14.06 -5.71 18.30
C SER A 17 12.64 -6.29 18.47
N ASN A 18 11.60 -5.52 18.15
CA ASN A 18 10.20 -5.85 18.43
C ASN A 18 9.28 -5.67 17.22
N ASN A 19 9.73 -5.03 16.15
CA ASN A 19 8.88 -4.70 15.00
C ASN A 19 9.57 -5.01 13.67
N ILE A 20 8.75 -5.40 12.70
CA ILE A 20 9.07 -5.39 11.27
C ILE A 20 8.21 -4.32 10.62
N GLU A 21 8.84 -3.43 9.87
CA GLU A 21 8.22 -2.39 9.07
C GLU A 21 8.45 -2.69 7.59
N ILE A 22 7.36 -2.66 6.81
CA ILE A 22 7.36 -2.92 5.37
C ILE A 22 6.72 -1.71 4.70
N THR A 23 7.52 -0.99 3.92
CA THR A 23 7.06 0.19 3.19
C THR A 23 7.14 -0.06 1.69
N ILE A 24 6.00 0.11 1.00
CA ILE A 24 5.87 0.00 -0.45
C ILE A 24 5.52 1.38 -1.00
N GLN A 25 6.32 1.89 -1.94
CA GLN A 25 6.09 3.19 -2.57
C GLN A 25 5.96 3.01 -4.09
N ASN A 26 4.80 3.37 -4.63
CA ASN A 26 4.51 3.34 -6.06
C ASN A 26 4.52 4.77 -6.60
N ARG A 27 5.33 5.03 -7.64
CA ARG A 27 5.39 6.37 -8.25
C ARG A 27 4.05 6.66 -8.93
N ILE A 28 3.46 7.82 -8.62
CA ILE A 28 2.21 8.28 -9.22
C ILE A 28 2.44 9.62 -9.94
N SER A 29 1.79 9.80 -11.08
CA SER A 29 1.78 11.06 -11.83
C SER A 29 0.64 11.99 -11.41
N GLU A 30 -0.38 11.41 -10.79
CA GLU A 30 -1.59 12.08 -10.32
C GLU A 30 -2.06 11.40 -9.03
N SER A 31 -2.81 12.12 -8.19
CA SER A 31 -3.35 11.58 -6.95
C SER A 31 -4.31 10.42 -7.24
N VAL A 32 -4.18 9.34 -6.49
CA VAL A 32 -4.98 8.11 -6.60
C VAL A 32 -5.97 7.96 -5.44
N LEU A 33 -5.69 8.60 -4.30
CA LEU A 33 -6.57 8.64 -3.15
C LEU A 33 -7.71 9.64 -3.37
N ILE A 34 -8.95 9.17 -3.19
CA ILE A 34 -10.14 10.02 -3.29
C ILE A 34 -10.59 10.34 -1.87
N ASN A 35 -10.50 11.62 -1.47
CA ASN A 35 -10.81 12.09 -0.12
C ASN A 35 -10.03 11.32 0.97
N GLY A 36 -8.76 11.00 0.71
CA GLY A 36 -7.90 10.27 1.65
C GLY A 36 -8.23 8.78 1.79
N LYS A 37 -9.04 8.21 0.88
CA LYS A 37 -9.39 6.79 0.87
C LYS A 37 -8.92 6.12 -0.41
N LEU A 38 -8.67 4.82 -0.32
CA LEU A 38 -8.43 3.99 -1.49
C LEU A 38 -9.59 4.13 -2.48
N PRO A 39 -9.30 4.26 -3.79
CA PRO A 39 -10.35 4.35 -4.79
C PRO A 39 -11.11 3.02 -4.87
N GLU A 40 -12.42 3.11 -5.11
CA GLU A 40 -13.22 1.92 -5.41
C GLU A 40 -12.74 1.27 -6.71
N THR A 41 -12.69 -0.06 -6.71
CA THR A 41 -12.28 -0.80 -7.90
C THR A 41 -13.24 -0.57 -9.06
N THR A 42 -12.72 -0.13 -10.20
CA THR A 42 -13.49 0.02 -11.45
C THR A 42 -13.51 -1.25 -12.29
N LYS A 43 -12.87 -2.34 -11.84
CA LYS A 43 -12.83 -3.62 -12.55
C LYS A 43 -14.14 -4.39 -12.39
N LYS A 44 -14.60 -5.02 -13.49
CA LYS A 44 -15.86 -5.77 -13.57
C LYS A 44 -15.98 -6.92 -12.56
N ASP A 45 -14.86 -7.52 -12.18
CA ASP A 45 -14.80 -8.57 -11.14
C ASP A 45 -14.46 -7.93 -9.79
N SER A 46 -15.38 -7.15 -9.25
CA SER A 46 -15.20 -6.47 -7.96
C SER A 46 -15.18 -7.44 -6.78
N GLN A 47 -15.72 -8.66 -6.92
CA GLN A 47 -15.77 -9.65 -5.83
C GLN A 47 -14.41 -10.27 -5.53
N ASN A 48 -13.60 -10.52 -6.57
CA ASN A 48 -12.25 -11.08 -6.38
C ASN A 48 -11.14 -10.00 -6.37
N HIS A 49 -11.48 -8.75 -6.68
CA HIS A 49 -10.50 -7.67 -6.72
C HIS A 49 -10.33 -7.03 -5.34
N GLY A 50 -9.08 -6.81 -4.92
CA GLY A 50 -8.76 -6.26 -3.60
C GLY A 50 -8.54 -7.30 -2.51
N LEU A 51 -8.66 -8.60 -2.83
CA LEU A 51 -8.35 -9.70 -1.90
C LEU A 51 -6.95 -9.59 -1.29
N GLY A 52 -5.96 -9.09 -2.03
CA GLY A 52 -4.62 -8.85 -1.50
C GLY A 52 -4.61 -7.88 -0.31
N MET A 53 -5.34 -6.76 -0.42
CA MET A 53 -5.47 -5.80 0.68
C MET A 53 -6.27 -6.37 1.84
N ILE A 54 -7.33 -7.14 1.55
CA ILE A 54 -8.11 -7.85 2.57
C ILE A 54 -7.19 -8.79 3.37
N SER A 55 -6.41 -9.64 2.69
CA SER A 55 -5.46 -10.56 3.33
C SER A 55 -4.43 -9.82 4.18
N ILE A 56 -3.92 -8.67 3.73
CA ILE A 56 -2.99 -7.85 4.52
C ILE A 56 -3.70 -7.34 5.77
N THR A 57 -4.87 -6.72 5.64
CA THR A 57 -5.62 -6.19 6.80
C THR A 57 -6.00 -7.27 7.81
N GLU A 58 -6.40 -8.46 7.37
CA GLU A 58 -6.70 -9.60 8.23
C GLU A 58 -5.46 -10.12 8.96
N THR A 59 -4.32 -10.17 8.26
CA THR A 59 -3.05 -10.60 8.86
C THR A 59 -2.60 -9.63 9.94
N LEU A 60 -2.74 -8.32 9.70
CA LEU A 60 -2.41 -7.30 10.68
C LEU A 60 -3.33 -7.33 11.89
N ALA A 61 -4.63 -7.54 11.69
CA ALA A 61 -5.58 -7.69 12.79
C ALA A 61 -5.21 -8.86 13.72
N LYS A 62 -4.71 -9.98 13.17
CA LYS A 62 -4.28 -11.16 13.94
C LYS A 62 -2.98 -10.96 14.70
N ASN A 63 -2.08 -10.10 14.21
CA ASN A 63 -0.73 -9.91 14.74
C ASN A 63 -0.55 -8.54 15.44
N ASN A 64 -1.66 -7.86 15.78
CA ASN A 64 -1.65 -6.50 16.35
C ASN A 64 -0.78 -5.51 15.55
N GLY A 65 -0.75 -5.67 14.24
CA GLY A 65 -0.07 -4.80 13.30
C GLY A 65 -0.91 -3.60 12.90
N ILE A 66 -0.26 -2.60 12.30
CA ILE A 66 -0.86 -1.35 11.84
C ILE A 66 -0.54 -1.20 10.35
N ILE A 67 -1.48 -0.66 9.59
CA ILE A 67 -1.28 -0.23 8.20
C ILE A 67 -1.67 1.23 8.06
N ASP A 68 -0.86 1.99 7.35
CA ASP A 68 -1.19 3.33 6.87
C ASP A 68 -1.03 3.39 5.35
N ILE A 69 -1.89 4.17 4.70
CA ILE A 69 -1.91 4.36 3.26
C ILE A 69 -2.08 5.84 2.97
N TYR A 70 -1.08 6.43 2.32
CA TYR A 70 -1.02 7.87 2.11
C TYR A 70 -0.28 8.21 0.82
N GLU A 71 -0.33 9.49 0.44
CA GLU A 71 0.43 10.05 -0.66
C GLU A 71 1.46 11.04 -0.14
N LEU A 72 2.71 10.93 -0.60
CA LEU A 72 3.80 11.82 -0.23
C LEU A 72 4.76 12.01 -1.41
N ASP A 73 5.04 13.27 -1.78
CA ASP A 73 6.02 13.65 -2.80
C ASP A 73 5.90 12.91 -4.15
N GLY A 74 4.66 12.65 -4.60
CA GLY A 74 4.37 11.92 -5.83
C GLY A 74 4.53 10.40 -5.71
N TRP A 75 4.42 9.87 -4.50
CA TRP A 75 4.38 8.44 -4.21
C TRP A 75 3.06 8.08 -3.54
N PHE A 76 2.45 7.00 -4.01
CA PHE A 76 1.43 6.27 -3.27
C PHE A 76 2.14 5.27 -2.35
N VAL A 77 1.98 5.45 -1.04
CA VAL A 77 2.70 4.71 -0.01
C VAL A 77 1.74 3.79 0.72
N THR A 78 2.18 2.56 0.93
CA THR A 78 1.57 1.61 1.85
C THR A 78 2.62 1.23 2.87
N ASP A 79 2.34 1.48 4.14
CA ASP A 79 3.27 1.32 5.23
C ASP A 79 2.68 0.38 6.27
N VAL A 80 3.41 -0.67 6.62
CA VAL A 80 2.90 -1.78 7.42
C VAL A 80 3.88 -2.07 8.54
N ILE A 81 3.41 -2.01 9.79
CA ILE A 81 4.21 -2.32 10.97
C ILE A 81 3.57 -3.52 11.68
N MET A 82 4.38 -4.53 11.98
CA MET A 82 3.97 -5.72 12.71
C MET A 82 4.92 -5.97 13.87
N ARG A 83 4.39 -6.40 15.01
CA ARG A 83 5.23 -6.90 16.10
C ARG A 83 5.79 -8.28 15.74
N CYS A 84 7.07 -8.49 16.05
CA CYS A 84 7.76 -9.77 15.92
C CYS A 84 8.24 -10.29 17.27
#